data_AF-A0A8H6VJ46-F1
#
_entry.id   AF-A0A8H6VJ46-F1
#
_cell.length_a   1.000
_cell.length_b   1.000
_cell.length_c   1.000
_cell.angle_alpha   90.00
_cell.angle_beta   90.00
_cell.angle_gamma   90.00
#
_symmetry.space_group_name_H-M   'P 1'
#
loop_
_entity.id
_entity.type
_entity.pdbx_description
1 polymer ?
#
loop_
_entity_poly.entity_id
_entity_poly.type
_entity_poly.pdbx_seq_one_letter_code
_entity_poly.pdbx_strand_id
1 'polypeptide(L)'
;MADNEDDGLLGIEVDTDDYAETAAGDTPSVPRTFQSEADFQVQKASYTAKIDQGNIYAELIKTLPILEAGTSSANGTDTDRAKAKLSKKDVQLIGYAVGEMYFDRKYQDIIDLCQRVEEKCETDKKLNQSLEKWMGRCRERLGQGQP
;
A
#
# COMPACT_ATOMS: atom_id res chain seq x y z
N MET A 1 78.49 -12.98 -8.38
CA MET A 1 77.67 -13.94 -9.15
C MET A 1 77.32 -15.08 -8.20
N ALA A 2 76.06 -15.18 -7.82
CA ALA A 2 75.46 -16.39 -7.26
C ALA A 2 74.04 -16.42 -7.84
N ASP A 3 73.74 -17.55 -8.47
CA ASP A 3 72.70 -17.79 -9.45
C ASP A 3 71.62 -18.70 -8.84
N ASN A 4 70.39 -18.39 -9.24
CA ASN A 4 69.17 -19.19 -9.31
C ASN A 4 68.44 -19.72 -8.05
N GLU A 5 67.14 -19.41 -8.10
CA GLU A 5 66.01 -19.85 -7.30
C GLU A 5 65.63 -21.32 -7.49
N ASP A 6 64.79 -21.76 -6.54
CA ASP A 6 63.66 -22.70 -6.69
C ASP A 6 63.96 -24.20 -6.84
N ASP A 7 63.54 -24.99 -5.84
CA ASP A 7 62.57 -26.08 -6.00
C ASP A 7 62.46 -26.85 -4.67
N GLY A 8 61.28 -26.85 -4.03
CA GLY A 8 61.10 -27.61 -2.79
C GLY A 8 59.89 -27.24 -1.92
N LEU A 9 59.03 -26.31 -2.35
CA LEU A 9 57.84 -25.90 -1.59
C LEU A 9 56.52 -26.11 -2.34
N LEU A 10 56.49 -27.01 -3.33
CA LEU A 10 55.27 -27.38 -4.06
C LEU A 10 55.12 -28.90 -4.23
N GLY A 11 55.50 -29.67 -3.20
CA GLY A 11 55.15 -31.09 -3.10
C GLY A 11 53.68 -31.28 -2.71
N ILE A 12 52.75 -30.82 -3.55
CA ILE A 12 51.33 -31.13 -3.41
C ILE A 12 51.06 -32.29 -4.37
N GLU A 13 51.04 -33.49 -3.80
CA GLU A 13 50.64 -34.71 -4.50
C GLU A 13 49.11 -34.67 -4.64
N VAL A 14 48.63 -34.33 -5.84
CA VAL A 14 47.20 -34.39 -6.19
C VAL A 14 46.87 -35.85 -6.50
N ASP A 15 46.28 -36.53 -5.52
CA ASP A 15 45.65 -37.83 -5.73
C ASP A 15 44.39 -37.65 -6.59
N THR A 16 44.40 -38.21 -7.80
CA THR A 16 43.34 -38.04 -8.80
C THR A 16 42.08 -38.88 -8.52
N ASP A 17 42.09 -39.74 -7.51
CA ASP A 17 40.92 -40.57 -7.15
C ASP A 17 39.91 -39.82 -6.27
N ASP A 18 40.31 -38.70 -5.63
CA ASP A 18 39.39 -37.88 -4.79
C ASP A 18 38.50 -36.91 -5.61
N TYR A 19 38.80 -36.70 -6.90
CA TYR A 19 38.01 -35.82 -7.78
C TYR A 19 36.69 -36.47 -8.24
N ALA A 20 36.63 -37.80 -8.26
CA ALA A 20 35.43 -38.53 -8.70
C ALA A 20 34.32 -38.52 -7.64
N GLU A 21 34.65 -38.52 -6.35
CA GLU A 21 33.65 -38.43 -5.27
C GLU A 21 33.16 -37.01 -4.99
N THR A 22 33.96 -35.97 -5.27
CA THR A 22 33.54 -34.57 -5.09
C THR A 22 32.59 -34.05 -6.19
N ALA A 23 32.59 -34.68 -7.37
CA ALA A 23 31.68 -34.31 -8.47
C ALA A 23 30.25 -34.89 -8.32
N ALA A 24 30.04 -35.86 -7.43
CA ALA A 24 28.74 -36.51 -7.23
C ALA A 24 27.73 -35.66 -6.42
N GLY A 25 28.15 -34.51 -5.88
CA GLY A 25 27.35 -33.63 -5.03
C GLY A 25 26.81 -32.36 -5.70
N ASP A 26 27.20 -32.07 -6.95
CA ASP A 26 26.73 -30.88 -7.68
C ASP A 26 25.33 -31.11 -8.25
N THR A 27 24.35 -31.22 -7.36
CA THR A 27 22.95 -31.10 -7.75
C THR A 27 22.74 -29.65 -8.21
N PRO A 28 22.28 -29.39 -9.45
CA PRO A 28 22.07 -28.03 -9.91
C PRO A 28 21.04 -27.39 -8.99
N SER A 29 21.51 -26.45 -8.17
CA SER A 29 20.68 -25.75 -7.20
C SER A 29 19.68 -24.90 -7.98
N VAL A 30 18.44 -25.39 -8.07
CA VAL A 30 17.35 -24.67 -8.69
C VAL A 30 17.14 -23.38 -7.89
N PRO A 31 17.17 -22.19 -8.54
CA PRO A 31 16.95 -20.93 -7.84
C PRO A 31 15.64 -20.97 -7.06
N ARG A 32 15.63 -20.37 -5.86
CA ARG A 32 14.42 -20.28 -5.01
C ARG A 32 13.20 -19.70 -5.75
N THR A 33 13.43 -18.90 -6.79
CA THR A 33 12.39 -18.24 -7.59
C THR A 33 12.24 -18.84 -8.99
N PHE A 34 12.81 -20.02 -9.25
CA PHE A 34 12.61 -20.70 -10.52
C PHE A 34 11.14 -21.12 -10.67
N GLN A 35 10.58 -20.86 -11.83
CA GLN A 35 9.26 -21.32 -12.26
C GLN A 35 9.43 -21.89 -13.67
N SER A 36 8.84 -23.07 -13.94
CA SER A 36 8.87 -23.62 -15.29
C SER A 36 8.05 -22.75 -16.24
N GLU A 37 8.36 -22.78 -17.54
CA GLU A 37 7.56 -22.07 -18.55
C GLU A 37 6.10 -22.52 -18.51
N ALA A 38 5.83 -23.82 -18.32
CA ALA A 38 4.46 -24.33 -18.23
C ALA A 38 3.69 -23.72 -17.04
N ASP A 39 4.32 -23.63 -15.87
CA ASP A 39 3.73 -23.00 -14.69
C ASP A 39 3.51 -21.50 -14.88
N PHE A 40 4.45 -20.81 -15.55
CA PHE A 40 4.30 -19.39 -15.88
C PHE A 40 3.12 -19.16 -16.83
N GLN A 41 2.94 -19.98 -17.87
CA GLN A 41 1.81 -19.84 -18.79
C GLN A 41 0.46 -20.08 -18.09
N VAL A 42 0.39 -21.05 -17.17
CA VAL A 42 -0.83 -21.27 -16.35
C VAL A 42 -1.11 -20.05 -15.46
N GLN A 43 -0.09 -19.53 -14.77
CA GLN A 43 -0.25 -18.36 -13.91
C GLN A 43 -0.67 -17.13 -14.72
N LYS A 44 -0.03 -16.89 -15.88
CA LYS A 44 -0.37 -15.82 -16.80
C LYS A 44 -1.79 -15.93 -17.33
N ALA A 45 -2.25 -17.13 -17.71
CA ALA A 45 -3.61 -17.36 -18.18
C ALA A 45 -4.66 -17.13 -17.06
N SER A 46 -4.32 -17.48 -15.82
CA SER A 46 -5.20 -17.26 -14.66
C SER A 46 -5.11 -15.84 -14.08
N TYR A 47 -4.08 -15.08 -14.44
CA TYR A 47 -3.84 -13.75 -13.88
C TYR A 47 -4.83 -12.74 -14.46
N THR A 48 -5.66 -12.18 -13.57
CA THR A 48 -6.47 -11.01 -13.86
C THR A 48 -5.99 -9.86 -13.01
N ALA A 49 -5.49 -8.80 -13.65
CA ALA A 49 -5.14 -7.57 -12.96
C ALA A 49 -6.40 -6.96 -12.34
N LYS A 50 -6.34 -6.60 -11.05
CA LYS A 50 -7.38 -5.79 -10.43
C LYS A 50 -7.22 -4.37 -10.95
N ILE A 51 -8.13 -3.96 -11.82
CA ILE A 51 -8.20 -2.59 -12.32
C ILE A 51 -9.10 -1.81 -11.35
N ASP A 52 -8.50 -0.88 -10.61
CA ASP A 52 -9.25 0.11 -9.86
C ASP A 52 -9.67 1.22 -10.83
N GLN A 53 -10.98 1.38 -11.03
CA GLN A 53 -11.55 2.38 -11.95
C GLN A 53 -11.63 3.79 -11.32
N GLY A 54 -11.07 3.96 -10.12
CA GLY A 54 -11.17 5.18 -9.31
C GLY A 54 -12.56 5.38 -8.69
N ASN A 55 -12.74 6.58 -8.12
CA ASN A 55 -13.95 7.02 -7.43
C ASN A 55 -14.19 6.30 -6.09
N ILE A 56 -13.15 6.29 -5.27
CA ILE A 56 -13.17 5.78 -3.90
C ILE A 56 -14.20 6.54 -3.06
N TYR A 57 -14.45 7.81 -3.38
CA TYR A 57 -15.50 8.60 -2.73
C TYR A 57 -16.90 7.97 -2.90
N ALA A 58 -17.25 7.45 -4.08
CA ALA A 58 -18.54 6.78 -4.26
C ALA A 58 -18.65 5.49 -3.42
N GLU A 59 -17.56 4.73 -3.29
CA GLU A 59 -17.51 3.56 -2.39
C GLU A 59 -17.65 3.98 -0.92
N LEU A 60 -17.02 5.09 -0.52
CA LEU A 60 -17.17 5.66 0.81
C LEU A 60 -18.63 6.02 1.10
N ILE A 61 -19.33 6.68 0.18
CA ILE A 61 -20.75 7.02 0.39
C ILE A 61 -21.64 5.77 0.42
N LYS A 62 -21.33 4.75 -0.38
CA LYS A 62 -22.06 3.47 -0.36
C LYS A 62 -21.91 2.73 0.97
N THR A 63 -20.71 2.76 1.55
CA THR A 63 -20.42 2.09 2.83
C THR A 63 -20.88 2.90 4.03
N LEU A 64 -20.74 4.22 3.97
CA LEU A 64 -21.11 5.17 5.00
C LEU A 64 -22.09 6.22 4.44
N PRO A 65 -23.37 5.85 4.22
CA PRO A 65 -24.37 6.76 3.66
C PRO A 65 -24.64 7.96 4.57
N ILE A 66 -24.31 7.86 5.86
CA ILE A 66 -24.33 8.98 6.81
C ILE A 66 -23.46 10.15 6.35
N LEU A 67 -22.39 9.89 5.60
CA LEU A 67 -21.47 10.92 5.12
C LEU A 67 -21.95 11.58 3.84
N GLU A 68 -23.09 11.22 3.23
CA GLU A 68 -23.57 11.87 2.01
C GLU A 68 -23.93 13.35 2.25
N ALA A 69 -23.58 14.22 1.28
CA ALA A 69 -23.92 15.64 1.30
C ALA A 69 -25.42 15.81 1.05
N GLY A 70 -26.14 16.44 1.99
CA GLY A 70 -27.58 16.69 1.84
C GLY A 70 -28.50 15.66 2.51
N THR A 71 -27.97 14.70 3.26
CA THR A 71 -28.77 13.92 4.23
C THR A 71 -29.15 14.78 5.45
N SER A 72 -29.88 15.86 5.20
CA SER A 72 -30.65 16.58 6.21
C SER A 72 -31.76 15.65 6.65
N SER A 73 -31.52 14.89 7.72
CA SER A 73 -32.52 14.23 8.57
C SER A 73 -33.86 13.92 7.87
N ALA A 74 -33.85 13.02 6.88
CA ALA A 74 -35.08 12.42 6.37
C ALA A 74 -35.52 11.30 7.31
N ASN A 75 -35.70 11.65 8.59
CA ASN A 75 -36.55 11.00 9.59
C ASN A 75 -36.23 11.56 10.99
N GLY A 76 -37.15 12.39 11.50
CA GLY A 76 -37.56 12.41 12.90
C GLY A 76 -36.57 12.96 13.92
N THR A 77 -36.96 14.07 14.55
CA THR A 77 -36.77 14.41 15.97
C THR A 77 -35.90 13.43 16.78
N ASP A 78 -34.67 13.83 17.13
CA ASP A 78 -34.17 13.78 18.51
C ASP A 78 -32.78 14.41 18.60
N THR A 79 -32.60 15.25 19.60
CA THR A 79 -31.38 16.05 19.84
C THR A 79 -30.31 15.22 20.57
N ASP A 80 -30.17 13.93 20.20
CA ASP A 80 -29.22 13.00 20.82
C ASP A 80 -28.85 11.84 19.85
N ARG A 81 -28.63 12.13 18.56
CA ARG A 81 -28.12 11.09 17.64
C ARG A 81 -26.67 10.80 17.99
N ALA A 82 -26.45 9.70 18.72
CA ALA A 82 -25.13 9.14 18.99
C ALA A 82 -24.29 9.10 17.70
N LYS A 83 -23.09 9.66 17.76
CA LYS A 83 -22.14 9.66 16.65
C LYS A 83 -21.90 8.22 16.17
N ALA A 84 -21.78 8.04 14.86
CA ALA A 84 -21.56 6.71 14.31
C ALA A 84 -20.15 6.20 14.63
N LYS A 85 -20.05 4.98 15.16
CA LYS A 85 -18.78 4.35 15.45
C LYS A 85 -18.12 3.85 14.16
N LEU A 86 -16.92 4.36 13.86
CA LEU A 86 -16.15 3.94 12.69
C LEU A 86 -15.32 2.70 12.98
N SER A 87 -15.36 1.74 12.06
CA SER A 87 -14.42 0.61 12.06
C SER A 87 -13.07 1.06 11.48
N LYS A 88 -12.02 0.24 11.69
CA LYS A 88 -10.70 0.49 11.10
C LYS A 88 -10.74 0.60 9.56
N LYS A 89 -11.61 -0.20 8.92
CA LYS A 89 -11.78 -0.19 7.46
C LYS A 89 -12.40 1.12 6.99
N ASP A 90 -13.39 1.61 7.73
CA ASP A 90 -14.04 2.89 7.44
C ASP A 90 -13.04 4.06 7.52
N VAL A 91 -12.21 4.07 8.56
CA VAL A 91 -11.14 5.07 8.71
C VAL A 91 -10.13 5.02 7.56
N GLN A 92 -9.75 3.83 7.12
CA GLN A 92 -8.87 3.67 5.96
C GLN A 92 -9.52 4.16 4.67
N LEU A 93 -10.80 3.83 4.46
CA LEU A 93 -11.56 4.23 3.29
C LEU A 93 -11.72 5.75 3.20
N ILE A 94 -12.00 6.42 4.32
CA ILE A 94 -11.99 7.89 4.42
C ILE A 94 -10.63 8.43 4.00
N GLY A 95 -9.52 7.86 4.49
CA GLY A 95 -8.18 8.27 4.13
C GLY A 95 -7.86 8.11 2.64
N TYR A 96 -8.28 6.99 2.03
CA TYR A 96 -8.10 6.76 0.60
C TYR A 96 -8.93 7.71 -0.26
N ALA A 97 -10.20 7.93 0.11
CA ALA A 97 -11.08 8.88 -0.58
C ALA A 97 -10.51 10.31 -0.52
N VAL A 98 -10.08 10.77 0.66
CA VAL A 98 -9.45 12.09 0.82
C VAL A 98 -8.17 12.20 -0.01
N GLY A 99 -7.36 11.13 -0.06
CA GLY A 99 -6.15 11.08 -0.87
C GLY A 99 -6.42 11.21 -2.38
N GLU A 100 -7.40 10.47 -2.90
CA GLU A 100 -7.85 10.57 -4.30
C GLU A 100 -8.41 11.96 -4.62
N MET A 101 -9.31 12.48 -3.78
CA MET A 101 -9.88 13.82 -3.94
C MET A 101 -8.82 14.91 -3.90
N TYR A 102 -7.77 14.74 -3.09
CA TYR A 102 -6.65 15.68 -3.02
C TYR A 102 -5.84 15.69 -4.32
N PHE A 103 -5.62 14.52 -4.92
CA PHE A 103 -4.99 14.39 -6.23
C PHE A 103 -5.82 15.08 -7.33
N ASP A 104 -7.15 14.92 -7.28
CA ASP A 104 -8.12 15.61 -8.14
C ASP A 104 -8.28 17.11 -7.85
N ARG A 105 -7.56 17.66 -6.86
CA ARG A 105 -7.60 19.07 -6.43
C ARG A 105 -8.98 19.53 -5.93
N LYS A 106 -9.82 18.61 -5.47
CA LYS A 106 -11.16 18.88 -4.89
C LYS A 106 -11.05 19.33 -3.43
N TYR A 107 -10.26 20.38 -3.18
CA TYR A 107 -9.88 20.80 -1.83
C TYR A 107 -11.09 21.22 -0.97
N GLN A 108 -12.08 21.86 -1.58
CA GLN A 108 -13.29 22.28 -0.88
C GLN A 108 -14.13 21.08 -0.44
N ASP A 109 -14.33 20.10 -1.32
CA ASP A 109 -15.08 18.88 -1.01
C ASP A 109 -14.41 18.03 0.08
N ILE A 110 -13.06 18.02 0.13
CA ILE A 110 -12.31 17.35 1.19
C ILE A 110 -12.57 18.01 2.54
N ILE A 111 -12.58 19.35 2.60
CA ILE A 111 -12.83 20.08 3.85
C ILE A 111 -14.25 19.75 4.34
N ASP A 112 -15.24 19.79 3.45
CA ASP A 112 -16.63 19.48 3.77
C ASP A 112 -16.81 18.03 4.22
N LEU A 113 -16.13 17.07 3.57
CA LEU A 113 -16.14 15.67 3.99
C LEU A 113 -15.53 15.50 5.40
N CYS A 114 -14.38 16.11 5.66
CA CYS A 114 -13.75 16.06 6.99
C CYS A 114 -14.68 16.60 8.08
N GLN A 115 -15.36 17.73 7.82
CA GLN A 115 -16.33 18.30 8.75
C GLN A 115 -17.51 17.37 9.00
N ARG A 116 -18.06 16.75 7.94
CA ARG A 116 -19.13 15.74 8.08
C ARG A 116 -18.70 14.55 8.93
N VAL A 117 -17.45 14.09 8.80
CA VAL A 117 -16.91 13.00 9.63
C VAL A 117 -16.84 13.41 11.10
N GLU A 118 -16.37 14.63 11.41
CA GLU A 118 -16.29 15.10 12.80
C GLU A 118 -17.65 15.30 13.47
N GLU A 119 -18.65 15.74 12.69
CA GLU A 119 -20.02 15.94 13.16
C GLU A 119 -20.73 14.60 13.38
N LYS A 120 -20.68 13.72 12.38
CA LYS A 120 -21.54 12.52 12.32
C LYS A 120 -20.89 11.26 12.88
N CYS A 121 -19.57 11.22 13.07
CA CYS A 121 -18.84 10.02 13.47
C CYS A 121 -18.02 10.21 14.75
N GLU A 122 -17.86 9.13 15.51
CA GLU A 122 -16.97 9.09 16.67
C GLU A 122 -15.52 9.07 16.18
N THR A 123 -14.81 10.18 16.34
CA THR A 123 -13.40 10.29 15.94
C THR A 123 -12.48 10.09 17.14
N ASP A 124 -11.57 9.12 17.05
CA ASP A 124 -10.41 9.02 17.94
C ASP A 124 -9.42 10.18 17.69
N LYS A 125 -8.56 10.46 18.68
CA LYS A 125 -7.53 11.49 18.62
C LYS A 125 -6.65 11.40 17.37
N LYS A 126 -6.25 10.20 16.94
CA LYS A 126 -5.41 10.01 15.75
C LYS A 126 -6.16 10.35 14.47
N LEU A 127 -7.43 9.95 14.37
CA LEU A 127 -8.26 10.30 13.21
C LEU A 127 -8.47 11.80 13.15
N ASN A 128 -8.84 12.41 14.28
CA ASN A 128 -9.11 13.84 14.36
C ASN A 128 -7.88 14.68 13.94
N GLN A 129 -6.69 14.35 14.46
CA GLN A 129 -5.42 14.96 14.01
C GLN A 129 -5.14 14.79 12.51
N SER A 130 -5.57 13.66 11.93
CA SER A 130 -5.41 13.42 10.49
C SER A 130 -6.36 14.29 9.67
N LEU A 131 -7.61 14.44 10.11
CA LEU A 131 -8.61 15.30 9.46
C LEU A 131 -8.17 16.77 9.52
N GLU A 132 -7.68 17.24 10.67
CA GLU A 132 -7.14 18.58 10.84
C GLU A 132 -5.97 18.86 9.89
N LYS A 133 -5.04 17.91 9.74
CA LYS A 133 -3.92 18.03 8.79
C LYS A 133 -4.41 18.15 7.35
N TRP A 134 -5.39 17.34 6.97
CA TRP A 134 -5.98 17.40 5.62
C TRP A 134 -6.69 18.73 5.38
N MET A 135 -7.51 19.18 6.32
CA MET A 135 -8.19 20.48 6.23
C MET A 135 -7.20 21.64 6.15
N GLY A 136 -6.15 21.63 6.98
CA GLY A 136 -5.09 22.65 6.95
C GLY A 136 -4.39 22.72 5.59
N ARG A 137 -3.98 21.58 5.05
CA ARG A 137 -3.37 21.50 3.70
C ARG A 137 -4.32 22.00 2.61
N CYS A 138 -5.59 21.60 2.65
CA CYS A 138 -6.57 22.02 1.65
C CYS A 138 -6.86 23.52 1.73
N ARG A 139 -6.96 24.09 2.93
CA ARG A 139 -7.12 25.54 3.15
C ARG A 139 -5.93 26.33 2.64
N GLU A 140 -4.71 25.85 2.87
CA GLU A 140 -3.50 26.45 2.32
C GLU A 140 -3.53 26.46 0.79
N ARG A 141 -3.90 25.34 0.15
CA ARG A 141 -4.01 25.24 -1.31
C ARG A 141 -5.08 26.16 -1.89
N LEU A 142 -6.21 26.32 -1.22
CA LEU A 142 -7.27 27.27 -1.62
C LEU A 142 -6.82 28.73 -1.47
N GLY A 143 -6.15 29.06 -0.37
CA GLY A 143 -5.67 30.42 -0.08
C GLY A 143 -4.50 30.86 -0.96
N GLN A 144 -3.71 29.91 -1.48
CA GLN A 144 -2.62 30.20 -2.42
C GLN A 144 -3.10 30.55 -3.83
N GLY A 145 -4.41 30.68 -4.08
CA GLY A 145 -4.97 31.20 -5.34
C GLY A 145 -4.42 30.41 -6.52
N GLN A 146 -4.88 29.18 -6.68
CA GLN A 146 -4.27 28.28 -7.65
C GLN A 146 -4.41 28.80 -9.10
N PRO A 147 -3.36 28.73 -9.94
CA PRO A 147 -3.53 28.85 -11.40
C PRO A 147 -4.34 27.69 -11.98
#